data_AF-A0A6Y1R1V0-F1
#
_entry.id   AF-A0A6Y1R1V0-F1
#
_cell.length_a   1.000
_cell.length_b   1.000
_cell.length_c   1.000
_cell.angle_alpha   90.00
_cell.angle_beta   90.00
_cell.angle_gamma   90.00
#
_symmetry.space_group_name_H-M   'P 1'
#
loop_
_entity.id
_entity.type
_entity.pdbx_description
1 polymer ?
#
loop_
_entity_poly.entity_id
_entity_poly.type
_entity_poly.pdbx_seq_one_letter_code
_entity_poly.pdbx_strand_id
1 'polypeptide(L)'
;MSDFKPLNTYSQGHALNVLFFDGDAENEPLIDNVLSRIKSVMLMHEAIASLPPDVSLDGVPFSEISTLILSDAYSLLLALNDREAKNKQRHEITVTVPDKQEESSRV
;
A
#
# COMPACT_ATOMS: atom_id res chain seq x y z
N MET A 1 -13.64 5.38 -16.49
CA MET A 1 -12.53 6.24 -16.02
C MET A 1 -11.79 5.42 -14.97
N SER A 2 -10.48 5.33 -15.06
CA SER A 2 -9.62 4.61 -14.10
C SER A 2 -9.69 5.25 -12.70
N ASP A 3 -10.00 4.47 -11.67
CA ASP A 3 -10.14 4.93 -10.27
C ASP A 3 -8.78 5.08 -9.59
N PHE A 4 -8.00 6.10 -9.97
CA PHE A 4 -6.71 6.36 -9.32
C PHE A 4 -6.89 7.00 -7.93
N LYS A 5 -6.33 6.36 -6.91
CA LYS A 5 -6.39 6.81 -5.51
C LYS A 5 -5.03 7.32 -5.04
N PRO A 6 -4.97 8.49 -4.37
CA PRO A 6 -3.73 8.97 -3.79
C PRO A 6 -3.29 8.06 -2.64
N LEU A 7 -1.99 7.86 -2.51
CA LEU A 7 -1.40 7.33 -1.28
C LEU A 7 -1.48 8.40 -0.17
N ASN A 8 -1.54 7.95 1.08
CA ASN A 8 -1.73 8.82 2.24
C ASN A 8 -0.49 9.71 2.52
N THR A 9 -0.55 10.52 3.59
CA THR A 9 0.50 11.48 3.97
C THR A 9 1.87 10.88 4.25
N TYR A 10 1.97 9.55 4.38
CA TYR A 10 3.25 8.88 4.49
C TYR A 10 3.94 8.72 3.13
N SER A 11 3.21 8.70 2.01
CA SER A 11 3.78 8.63 0.66
C SER A 11 4.28 10.01 0.28
N GLN A 12 5.59 10.10 0.12
CA GLN A 12 6.31 11.35 -0.11
C GLN A 12 5.90 12.48 0.84
N GLY A 13 5.99 12.24 2.15
CA GLY A 13 5.58 13.15 3.24
C GLY A 13 6.12 14.59 3.25
N HIS A 14 6.90 15.01 2.25
CA HIS A 14 7.32 16.40 2.02
C HIS A 14 7.38 16.86 0.54
N ALA A 15 7.01 16.03 -0.45
CA ALA A 15 7.13 16.40 -1.87
C ALA A 15 5.78 16.80 -2.50
N LEU A 16 5.84 17.66 -3.52
CA LEU A 16 4.70 18.09 -4.34
C LEU A 16 4.04 16.94 -5.14
N ASN A 17 4.63 15.74 -5.15
CA ASN A 17 4.25 14.62 -5.99
C ASN A 17 3.60 13.50 -5.16
N VAL A 18 2.27 13.57 -5.03
CA VAL A 18 1.46 12.48 -4.47
C VAL A 18 1.50 11.30 -5.44
N LEU A 19 1.88 10.11 -4.95
CA LEU A 19 1.77 8.89 -5.75
C LEU A 19 0.35 8.37 -5.75
N PHE A 20 -0.06 7.78 -6.87
CA PHE A 20 -1.38 7.21 -7.07
C PHE A 20 -1.27 5.70 -7.31
N PHE A 21 -2.27 4.96 -6.84
CA PHE A 21 -2.47 3.56 -7.19
C PHE A 21 -3.82 3.38 -7.88
N ASP A 22 -3.93 2.35 -8.70
CA ASP A 22 -5.22 1.97 -9.30
C ASP A 22 -6.10 1.32 -8.22
N GLY A 23 -7.19 2.00 -7.87
CA GLY A 23 -8.15 1.57 -6.87
C GLY A 23 -8.98 0.36 -7.28
N ASP A 24 -9.04 0.06 -8.57
CA ASP A 24 -9.69 -1.12 -9.14
C ASP A 24 -8.73 -2.31 -9.27
N ALA A 25 -7.42 -2.10 -9.13
CA ALA A 25 -6.44 -3.18 -9.19
C ALA A 25 -6.72 -4.26 -8.13
N GLU A 26 -6.40 -5.50 -8.45
CA GLU A 26 -6.44 -6.59 -7.49
C GLU A 26 -5.40 -6.38 -6.38
N ASN A 27 -5.64 -6.97 -5.20
CA ASN A 27 -4.74 -6.80 -4.06
C ASN A 27 -3.36 -7.43 -4.32
N GLU A 28 -3.31 -8.56 -5.02
CA GLU A 28 -2.06 -9.30 -5.26
C GLU A 28 -1.01 -8.47 -6.03
N PRO A 29 -1.32 -7.86 -7.19
CA PRO A 29 -0.39 -6.95 -7.86
C PRO A 29 0.09 -5.76 -7.01
N LEU A 30 -0.77 -5.22 -6.15
CA LEU A 30 -0.41 -4.13 -5.24
C LEU A 30 0.53 -4.60 -4.14
N ILE A 31 0.33 -5.81 -3.61
CA ILE A 31 1.21 -6.46 -2.63
C ILE A 31 2.57 -6.77 -3.28
N ASP A 32 2.59 -7.34 -4.49
CA ASP A 32 3.83 -7.60 -5.23
C ASP A 32 4.63 -6.32 -5.45
N ASN A 33 3.94 -5.22 -5.73
CA ASN A 33 4.54 -3.90 -5.89
C ASN A 33 5.17 -3.38 -4.59
N VAL A 34 4.52 -3.60 -3.43
CA VAL A 34 5.10 -3.33 -2.11
C VAL A 34 6.35 -4.18 -1.87
N LEU A 35 6.26 -5.49 -2.09
CA LEU A 35 7.37 -6.42 -1.85
C LEU A 35 8.58 -6.09 -2.74
N SER A 36 8.35 -5.73 -4.00
CA SER A 36 9.40 -5.30 -4.92
C SER A 36 10.12 -4.04 -4.43
N ARG A 37 9.39 -3.06 -3.87
CA ARG A 37 9.99 -1.84 -3.30
C ARG A 37 10.86 -2.15 -2.08
N ILE A 38 10.36 -2.96 -1.16
CA ILE A 38 11.11 -3.40 0.03
C ILE A 38 12.37 -4.16 -0.40
N LYS A 39 12.24 -5.09 -1.34
CA LYS A 39 13.38 -5.86 -1.88
C LYS A 39 14.44 -4.95 -2.51
N SER A 40 14.02 -3.91 -3.24
CA SER A 40 14.96 -2.96 -3.87
C SER A 40 15.79 -2.22 -2.81
N VAL A 41 15.17 -1.79 -1.71
CA VAL A 41 15.88 -1.19 -0.57
C VAL A 41 16.84 -2.18 0.08
N MET A 42 16.41 -3.42 0.31
CA MET A 42 17.27 -4.48 0.85
C MET A 42 18.52 -4.71 -0.02
N LEU A 43 18.35 -4.85 -1.33
CA LEU A 43 19.46 -5.05 -2.28
C LEU A 43 20.40 -3.83 -2.32
N MET A 44 19.86 -2.62 -2.20
CA MET A 44 20.68 -1.41 -2.09
C MET A 44 21.54 -1.42 -0.83
N HIS A 45 20.95 -1.76 0.33
CA HIS A 45 21.70 -1.86 1.59
C HIS A 45 22.75 -2.98 1.56
N GLU A 46 22.45 -4.13 0.94
CA GLU A 46 23.41 -5.22 0.72
C GLU A 46 24.59 -4.78 -0.16
N ALA A 47 24.31 -4.06 -1.24
CA ALA A 47 25.34 -3.53 -2.14
C ALA A 47 26.25 -2.52 -1.42
N ILE A 48 25.68 -1.63 -0.60
CA ILE A 48 26.43 -0.67 0.22
C ILE A 48 27.32 -1.40 1.24
N ALA A 49 26.77 -2.41 1.93
CA ALA A 49 27.51 -3.18 2.93
C ALA A 49 28.66 -4.01 2.31
N SER A 50 28.57 -4.32 1.03
CA SER A 50 29.60 -5.09 0.29
C SER A 50 30.74 -4.23 -0.25
N LEU A 51 30.72 -2.91 -0.01
CA LEU A 51 31.76 -2.02 -0.51
C LEU A 51 33.09 -2.22 0.24
N PRO A 52 34.23 -2.02 -0.45
CA PRO A 52 35.53 -2.01 0.20
C PRO A 52 35.60 -0.97 1.34
N PRO A 53 36.34 -1.25 2.43
CA PRO A 53 36.39 -0.40 3.62
C PRO A 53 37.03 0.97 3.40
N ASP A 54 37.74 1.16 2.29
CA ASP A 54 38.35 2.42 1.84
C ASP A 54 37.39 3.29 1.02
N VAL A 55 36.20 2.79 0.67
CA VAL A 55 35.16 3.58 0.00
C VAL A 55 34.41 4.43 1.02
N SER A 56 34.61 5.75 0.95
CA SER A 56 33.78 6.71 1.67
C SER A 56 32.54 7.03 0.84
N LEU A 57 31.36 6.70 1.38
CA LEU A 57 30.07 7.09 0.83
C LEU A 57 29.45 8.23 1.64
N ASP A 58 28.83 9.17 0.93
CA ASP A 58 27.84 10.04 1.54
C ASP A 58 26.56 9.23 1.81
N GLY A 59 26.19 9.09 3.08
CA GLY A 59 25.00 8.34 3.51
C GLY A 59 23.68 9.07 3.27
N VAL A 60 23.72 10.39 3.02
CA VAL A 60 22.50 11.22 2.92
C VAL A 60 21.61 10.78 1.75
N PRO A 61 22.11 10.64 0.51
CA PRO A 61 21.27 10.25 -0.62
C PRO A 61 20.64 8.85 -0.44
N PHE A 62 21.37 7.90 0.15
CA PHE A 62 20.85 6.56 0.40
C PHE A 62 19.74 6.56 1.45
N SER A 63 19.91 7.36 2.51
CA SER A 63 18.88 7.55 3.53
C SER A 63 17.61 8.16 2.95
N GLU A 64 17.74 9.17 2.08
CA GLU A 64 16.62 9.81 1.40
C GLU A 64 15.88 8.84 0.48
N ILE A 65 16.61 8.09 -0.35
CA ILE A 65 16.05 7.10 -1.27
C ILE A 65 15.35 5.97 -0.50
N SER A 66 16.00 5.41 0.54
CA SER A 66 15.39 4.37 1.39
C SER A 66 14.12 4.89 2.05
N THR A 67 14.15 6.12 2.58
CA THR A 67 12.99 6.73 3.23
C THR A 67 11.83 6.88 2.24
N LEU A 68 12.09 7.42 1.04
CA LEU A 68 11.05 7.58 0.01
C LEU A 68 10.41 6.24 -0.35
N ILE A 69 11.21 5.25 -0.73
CA ILE A 69 10.71 3.95 -1.19
C ILE A 69 9.94 3.21 -0.10
N LEU A 70 10.45 3.21 1.14
CA LEU A 70 9.79 2.57 2.27
C LEU A 70 8.50 3.30 2.67
N SER A 71 8.49 4.63 2.59
CA SER A 71 7.31 5.43 2.89
C SER A 71 6.17 5.15 1.91
N ASP A 72 6.48 5.00 0.62
CA ASP A 72 5.51 4.65 -0.42
C ASP A 72 4.98 3.23 -0.24
N ALA A 73 5.87 2.28 0.06
CA ALA A 73 5.50 0.89 0.35
C ALA A 73 4.56 0.81 1.57
N TYR A 74 4.88 1.57 2.62
CA TYR A 74 4.07 1.64 3.84
C TYR A 74 2.69 2.25 3.59
N SER A 75 2.61 3.35 2.84
CA SER A 75 1.32 3.94 2.47
C SER A 75 0.43 3.01 1.68
N LEU A 76 1.00 2.25 0.73
CA LEU A 76 0.24 1.30 -0.05
C LEU A 76 -0.25 0.12 0.81
N LEU A 77 0.56 -0.34 1.77
CA LEU A 77 0.13 -1.34 2.75
C LEU A 77 -1.03 -0.84 3.62
N LEU A 78 -1.00 0.43 4.07
CA LEU A 78 -2.11 1.02 4.82
C LEU A 78 -3.39 1.08 3.99
N ALA A 79 -3.29 1.50 2.72
CA ALA A 79 -4.43 1.54 1.82
C ALA A 79 -5.04 0.14 1.57
N LEU A 80 -4.20 -0.89 1.45
CA LEU A 80 -4.62 -2.28 1.32
C LEU A 80 -5.31 -2.79 2.59
N ASN A 81 -4.75 -2.49 3.77
CA ASN A 81 -5.35 -2.85 5.04
C ASN A 81 -6.74 -2.19 5.24
N ASP A 82 -6.87 -0.91 4.87
CA ASP A 82 -8.15 -0.20 4.92
C ASP A 82 -9.18 -0.79 3.95
N ARG A 83 -8.74 -1.25 2.76
CA ARG A 83 -9.60 -1.95 1.80
C ARG A 83 -10.10 -3.27 2.37
N GLU A 84 -9.22 -4.04 3.01
CA GLU A 84 -9.59 -5.31 3.65
C GLU A 84 -10.61 -5.09 4.78
N ALA A 85 -10.40 -4.08 5.63
CA ALA A 85 -11.33 -3.73 6.70
C ALA A 85 -12.72 -3.35 6.16
N LYS A 86 -12.77 -2.54 5.08
CA LYS A 86 -14.03 -2.19 4.41
C LYS A 86 -14.74 -3.40 3.79
N ASN A 87 -13.99 -4.32 3.21
CA ASN A 87 -14.54 -5.54 2.62
C ASN A 87 -15.13 -6.48 3.69
N LYS A 88 -14.46 -6.61 4.84
CA LYS A 88 -14.97 -7.35 6.01
C LYS A 88 -16.28 -6.76 6.54
N GLN A 89 -16.34 -5.44 6.75
CA GLN A 89 -17.56 -4.75 7.17
C GLN A 89 -18.72 -4.94 6.19
N ARG A 90 -18.45 -4.87 4.87
CA ARG A 90 -19.49 -5.14 3.86
C ARG A 90 -20.02 -6.57 3.95
N HIS A 91 -19.14 -7.56 4.14
CA HIS A 91 -19.54 -8.96 4.30
C HIS A 91 -20.42 -9.16 5.54
N GLU A 92 -20.08 -8.54 6.67
CA GLU A 92 -20.87 -8.61 7.91
C GLU A 92 -22.27 -7.98 7.75
N ILE A 93 -22.37 -6.85 7.04
CA ILE A 93 -23.66 -6.21 6.75
C ILE A 93 -24.51 -7.10 5.83
N THR A 94 -23.92 -7.69 4.78
CA THR A 94 -24.65 -8.59 3.87
C THR A 94 -25.16 -9.85 4.58
N VAL A 95 -24.42 -10.38 5.56
CA VAL A 95 -24.84 -11.55 6.36
C VAL A 95 -25.92 -11.20 7.39
N THR A 96 -26.01 -9.94 7.82
CA THR A 96 -26.95 -9.48 8.85
C THR A 96 -28.23 -8.85 8.33
N VAL A 97 -28.46 -8.81 7.01
CA VAL A 97 -29.78 -8.50 6.43
C VAL A 97 -30.48 -9.82 6.06
N PRO A 98 -31.37 -10.38 6.91
CA PRO A 98 -32.24 -11.45 6.48
C PRO A 98 -33.34 -10.87 5.59
N ASP A 99 -33.70 -11.62 4.55
CA ASP A 99 -34.85 -11.34 3.68
C ASP A 99 -36.09 -11.00 4.51
N LYS A 100 -36.48 -9.72 4.52
CA LYS A 100 -37.84 -9.31 4.84
C LYS A 100 -38.70 -9.45 3.58
N GLN A 101 -38.82 -10.66 3.08
CA GLN A 101 -39.84 -11.03 2.11
C GLN A 101 -40.40 -12.40 2.49
N GLU A 102 -41.45 -12.38 3.31
CA GLU A 102 -42.64 -13.26 3.23
C GLU A 102 -43.40 -13.20 4.55
N GLU A 103 -44.44 -12.37 4.60
CA GLU A 103 -45.73 -12.69 5.25
C GLU A 103 -46.66 -11.47 5.09
N SER A 104 -47.03 -11.18 3.84
CA SER A 104 -48.23 -10.41 3.54
C SER A 104 -49.11 -11.28 2.65
N SER A 105 -49.76 -12.27 3.26
CA SER A 105 -50.90 -13.01 2.70
C SER A 105 -51.47 -13.97 3.74
N ARG A 106 -52.25 -13.47 4.70
CA ARG A 106 -53.44 -14.19 5.20
C ARG A 106 -54.52 -13.16 5.51
N VAL A 107 -55.51 -13.17 4.61
CA VAL A 107 -56.86 -12.60 4.75
C VAL A 107 -57.60 -13.33 5.84
#